data_AF-A0A099KFW8-F1
#
_entry.id   AF-A0A099KFW8-F1
#
_cell.length_a   1.000
_cell.length_b   1.000
_cell.length_c   1.000
_cell.angle_alpha   90.00
_cell.angle_beta   90.00
_cell.angle_gamma   90.00
#
_symmetry.space_group_name_H-M   'P 1'
#
loop_
_entity.id
_entity.type
_entity.pdbx_description
1 polymer ?
#
loop_
_entity_poly.entity_id
_entity_poly.type
_entity_poly.pdbx_seq_one_letter_code
_entity_poly.pdbx_strand_id
1 'polypeptide(L)'
;MITFCKYALCFAMFFKKNTFRQLQNQSFSWLLVMCLLLFSSLSYGQESSDKQDNSANKPVIKDEFEWQIILDLSLIYDPTIIAGIEQEELSHYLLPGLLVDISYKGFYLQTNQRRSHVLLGGTELGYQLLIENDWQLDLILKAYMQGYDSQSLIDYGGGDPELLSGLKEREVTIGAAVRYSRYFEDALFRLDFAYGSSGEDENENHVGGLIIDSFYSYLLPYKNWDIYLGAGLSYFSQDIINYYIGVSPDEVLATRPEYQAEAGLRAQAEVYAQYPVSESWSFHTGITHSYFSKNVKDSPLVDTNQVTQVTLGVMYVF
;
A
#
# COMPACT_ATOMS: atom_id res chain seq x y z
N MET A 1 44.82 25.29 16.33
CA MET A 1 45.12 24.04 15.61
C MET A 1 44.10 23.03 16.08
N ILE A 2 43.03 22.89 15.30
CA ILE A 2 41.79 22.19 15.63
C ILE A 2 41.86 20.84 14.93
N THR A 3 41.75 19.74 15.68
CA THR A 3 41.69 18.39 15.12
C THR A 3 40.29 17.84 15.35
N PHE A 4 39.61 17.60 14.24
CA PHE A 4 38.27 17.03 14.12
C PHE A 4 38.29 15.50 14.15
N CYS A 5 37.11 14.94 14.45
CA CYS A 5 36.60 13.65 13.98
C CYS A 5 36.96 12.38 14.78
N LYS A 6 35.94 11.83 15.46
CA LYS A 6 35.35 10.48 15.23
C LYS A 6 34.52 10.06 16.44
N TYR A 7 33.20 10.29 16.42
CA TYR A 7 32.22 9.48 17.16
C TYR A 7 30.84 9.71 16.50
N ALA A 8 30.44 8.78 15.64
CA ALA A 8 29.07 8.64 15.16
C ALA A 8 28.84 7.14 14.92
N LEU A 9 28.36 6.45 15.95
CA LEU A 9 27.88 5.07 15.94
C LEU A 9 27.25 4.81 17.31
N CYS A 10 25.94 5.05 17.44
CA CYS A 10 25.02 4.40 18.39
C CYS A 10 23.68 5.13 18.33
N PHE A 11 22.79 4.70 17.43
CA PHE A 11 21.34 4.78 17.63
C PHE A 11 20.68 3.75 16.70
N ALA A 12 20.91 2.49 17.02
CA ALA A 12 20.13 1.36 16.55
C ALA A 12 20.15 0.31 17.67
N MET A 13 19.02 -0.35 17.90
CA MET A 13 18.70 -1.26 19.01
C MET A 13 18.32 -0.59 20.34
N PHE A 14 17.02 -0.46 20.55
CA PHE A 14 16.35 -1.03 21.73
C PHE A 14 14.85 -1.15 21.43
N PHE A 15 14.40 -2.31 20.96
CA PHE A 15 13.13 -2.89 21.39
C PHE A 15 13.24 -4.41 21.32
N LYS A 16 13.91 -4.96 22.34
CA LYS A 16 13.99 -6.39 22.62
C LYS A 16 12.73 -6.79 23.40
N LYS A 17 12.00 -7.79 22.89
CA LYS A 17 11.09 -8.72 23.56
C LYS A 17 10.50 -8.21 24.90
N ASN A 18 9.27 -7.68 24.85
CA ASN A 18 8.41 -7.62 26.03
C ASN A 18 7.25 -8.61 25.85
N THR A 19 7.27 -9.67 26.64
CA THR A 19 6.14 -10.53 26.95
C THR A 19 4.96 -9.69 27.45
N PHE A 20 4.01 -9.35 26.57
CA PHE A 20 2.70 -8.86 26.99
C PHE A 20 1.82 -10.03 27.35
N ARG A 21 1.80 -10.31 28.65
CA ARG A 21 0.79 -11.15 29.29
C ARG A 21 -0.55 -10.43 29.15
N GLN A 22 -1.55 -11.13 28.61
CA GLN A 22 -2.94 -10.67 28.50
C GLN A 22 -3.41 -9.96 29.77
N LEU A 23 -3.77 -8.69 29.64
CA LEU A 23 -4.70 -8.01 30.55
C LEU A 23 -5.94 -7.67 29.74
N GLN A 24 -6.89 -8.61 29.77
CA GLN A 24 -8.25 -8.45 29.29
C GLN A 24 -8.90 -7.30 30.08
N ASN A 25 -8.91 -6.09 29.52
CA ASN A 25 -9.52 -4.92 30.14
C ASN A 25 -10.54 -4.28 29.18
N GLN A 26 -11.82 -4.41 29.53
CA GLN A 26 -12.95 -3.74 28.85
C GLN A 26 -12.88 -2.20 28.91
N SER A 27 -11.89 -1.65 29.61
CA SER A 27 -11.66 -0.21 29.79
C SER A 27 -11.05 0.49 28.57
N PHE A 28 -10.44 -0.24 27.63
CA PHE A 28 -9.81 0.36 26.44
C PHE A 28 -10.86 0.85 25.41
N SER A 29 -12.02 0.20 25.37
CA SER A 29 -13.12 0.56 24.45
C SER A 29 -13.73 1.93 24.75
N TRP A 30 -13.69 2.40 26.01
CA TRP A 30 -14.30 3.69 26.39
C TRP A 30 -13.38 4.87 26.11
N LEU A 31 -12.05 4.68 26.16
CA LEU A 31 -11.08 5.72 25.85
C LEU A 31 -11.06 6.05 24.34
N LEU A 32 -11.27 5.04 23.49
CA LEU A 32 -11.33 5.23 22.03
C LEU A 32 -12.62 5.96 21.61
N VAL A 33 -13.76 5.66 22.26
CA VAL A 33 -15.03 6.36 22.06
C VAL A 33 -14.97 7.82 22.57
N MET A 34 -14.30 8.07 23.69
CA MET A 34 -14.08 9.43 24.19
C MET A 34 -13.14 10.25 23.30
N CYS A 35 -12.13 9.64 22.67
CA CYS A 35 -11.28 10.33 21.70
C CYS A 35 -12.08 10.72 20.44
N LEU A 36 -12.92 9.81 19.92
CA LEU A 36 -13.77 10.09 18.74
C LEU A 36 -14.80 11.21 18.99
N LEU A 37 -15.28 11.39 20.22
CA LEU A 37 -16.21 12.47 20.59
C LEU A 37 -15.54 13.83 20.85
N LEU A 38 -14.22 13.87 21.09
CA LEU A 38 -13.48 15.12 21.31
C LEU A 38 -13.00 15.78 20.00
N PHE A 39 -12.97 15.05 18.88
CA PHE A 39 -12.62 15.60 17.57
C PHE A 39 -13.83 16.13 16.77
N SER A 40 -15.06 15.94 17.23
CA SER A 40 -16.26 16.43 16.52
C SER A 40 -16.51 17.95 16.66
N SER A 41 -15.67 18.69 17.40
CA SER A 41 -15.88 20.13 17.64
C SER A 41 -14.79 21.05 17.08
N LEU A 42 -13.96 20.58 16.14
CA LEU A 42 -13.00 21.42 15.42
C LEU A 42 -13.17 21.27 13.89
N SER A 43 -14.39 21.35 13.37
CA SER A 43 -14.59 21.82 11.99
C SER A 43 -14.34 23.32 11.98
N TYR A 44 -13.08 23.72 11.85
CA TYR A 44 -12.82 25.03 11.27
C TYR A 44 -13.11 24.90 9.78
N GLY A 45 -14.33 25.24 9.39
CA GLY A 45 -14.70 25.35 7.98
C GLY A 45 -13.81 26.41 7.35
N GLN A 46 -12.87 25.98 6.50
CA GLN A 46 -12.21 26.89 5.58
C GLN A 46 -13.23 27.22 4.49
N GLU A 47 -13.96 28.31 4.71
CA GLU A 47 -14.79 28.92 3.68
C GLU A 47 -13.88 29.63 2.67
N SER A 48 -14.15 29.39 1.38
CA SER A 48 -13.50 29.94 0.17
C SER A 48 -12.08 29.49 -0.15
N SER A 49 -11.98 28.34 -0.81
CA SER A 49 -11.16 28.27 -2.02
C SER A 49 -12.11 28.56 -3.18
N ASP A 50 -11.78 29.55 -4.01
CA ASP A 50 -12.44 29.80 -5.28
C ASP A 50 -12.63 28.48 -6.04
N LYS A 51 -13.62 28.42 -6.95
CA LYS A 51 -13.75 27.29 -7.88
C LYS A 51 -12.44 27.13 -8.68
N GLN A 52 -11.49 26.40 -8.12
CA GLN A 52 -10.41 25.82 -8.87
C GLN A 52 -11.12 24.87 -9.81
N ASP A 53 -10.99 25.15 -11.09
CA ASP A 53 -11.42 24.28 -12.16
C ASP A 53 -10.63 22.99 -12.01
N ASN A 54 -11.08 22.12 -11.09
CA ASN A 54 -10.61 20.76 -10.90
C ASN A 54 -11.11 19.95 -12.10
N SER A 55 -10.72 20.38 -13.30
CA SER A 55 -10.76 19.53 -14.47
C SER A 55 -9.85 18.36 -14.15
N ALA A 56 -10.32 17.13 -14.32
CA ALA A 56 -9.53 15.90 -14.13
C ALA A 56 -8.29 15.79 -15.06
N ASN A 57 -7.99 16.87 -15.79
CA ASN A 57 -7.24 16.91 -17.04
C ASN A 57 -5.88 17.59 -16.86
N LYS A 58 -5.56 18.02 -15.64
CA LYS A 58 -4.35 18.79 -15.33
C LYS A 58 -3.73 18.34 -14.00
N PRO A 59 -2.40 18.43 -13.87
CA PRO A 59 -1.71 18.36 -12.59
C PRO A 59 -2.33 19.25 -11.51
N VAL A 60 -2.43 18.74 -10.29
CA VAL A 60 -2.78 19.53 -9.10
C VAL A 60 -1.50 20.10 -8.50
N ILE A 61 -1.39 21.43 -8.46
CA ILE A 61 -0.22 22.11 -7.90
C ILE A 61 -0.27 22.04 -6.37
N LYS A 62 0.80 21.56 -5.73
CA LYS A 62 0.90 21.30 -4.29
C LYS A 62 1.65 22.39 -3.52
N ASP A 63 1.44 23.66 -3.89
CA ASP A 63 2.22 24.78 -3.32
C ASP A 63 1.64 25.30 -1.99
N GLU A 64 0.32 25.38 -1.89
CA GLU A 64 -0.36 25.81 -0.67
C GLU A 64 -0.38 24.71 0.41
N PHE A 65 -0.57 25.12 1.67
CA PHE A 65 -0.79 24.18 2.75
C PHE A 65 -2.22 23.65 2.67
N GLU A 66 -2.36 22.45 2.12
CA GLU A 66 -3.63 21.72 2.04
C GLU A 66 -3.53 20.45 2.88
N TRP A 67 -4.63 20.05 3.50
CA TRP A 67 -4.70 18.79 4.20
C TRP A 67 -6.11 18.20 4.11
N GLN A 68 -6.19 16.88 4.11
CA GLN A 68 -7.44 16.13 4.15
C GLN A 68 -7.21 14.87 4.97
N ILE A 69 -8.19 14.56 5.83
CA ILE A 69 -8.22 13.31 6.59
C ILE A 69 -9.50 12.58 6.21
N ILE A 70 -9.36 11.30 5.88
CA ILE A 70 -10.49 10.43 5.56
C ILE A 70 -10.40 9.19 6.44
N LEU A 71 -11.50 8.87 7.10
CA LEU A 71 -11.67 7.58 7.78
C LEU A 71 -12.39 6.63 6.85
N ASP A 72 -11.86 5.43 6.70
CA ASP A 72 -12.43 4.35 5.90
C ASP A 72 -12.82 3.20 6.82
N LEU A 73 -13.99 2.62 6.58
CA LEU A 73 -14.32 1.29 7.07
C LEU A 73 -14.76 0.42 5.90
N SER A 74 -13.96 -0.61 5.61
CA SER A 74 -14.15 -1.50 4.47
C SER A 74 -14.29 -2.96 4.89
N LEU A 75 -15.06 -3.71 4.10
CA LEU A 75 -15.01 -5.15 4.00
C LEU A 75 -14.25 -5.52 2.73
N ILE A 76 -13.20 -6.33 2.87
CA ILE A 76 -12.29 -6.68 1.77
C ILE A 76 -12.13 -8.19 1.71
N TYR A 77 -12.50 -8.77 0.58
CA TYR A 77 -12.03 -10.09 0.17
C TYR A 77 -10.72 -9.91 -0.60
N ASP A 78 -9.62 -10.36 -0.02
CA ASP A 78 -8.25 -10.16 -0.51
C ASP A 78 -7.46 -11.49 -0.48
N PRO A 79 -7.74 -12.41 -1.42
CA PRO A 79 -6.99 -13.65 -1.50
C PRO A 79 -5.54 -13.37 -1.89
N THR A 80 -4.60 -14.00 -1.20
CA THR A 80 -3.17 -13.88 -1.50
C THR A 80 -2.73 -14.96 -2.50
N ILE A 81 -1.60 -14.75 -3.16
CA ILE A 81 -0.98 -15.81 -3.98
C ILE A 81 -0.28 -16.87 -3.13
N ILE A 82 0.05 -16.55 -1.87
CA ILE A 82 0.77 -17.43 -0.96
C ILE A 82 -0.17 -18.55 -0.53
N ALA A 83 0.31 -19.79 -0.65
CA ALA A 83 -0.46 -20.98 -0.32
C ALA A 83 -0.80 -21.04 1.17
N GLY A 84 -2.02 -21.48 1.48
CA GLY A 84 -2.46 -21.72 2.85
C GLY A 84 -2.90 -20.48 3.62
N ILE A 85 -3.17 -19.35 2.96
CA ILE A 85 -3.76 -18.16 3.61
C ILE A 85 -5.22 -18.03 3.19
N GLU A 86 -6.15 -18.24 4.12
CA GLU A 86 -7.60 -18.18 3.85
C GLU A 86 -8.33 -17.19 4.76
N GLN A 87 -9.22 -16.36 4.19
CA GLN A 87 -10.07 -15.46 4.95
C GLN A 87 -11.33 -16.19 5.43
N GLU A 88 -11.29 -16.82 6.61
CA GLU A 88 -12.46 -17.50 7.18
C GLU A 88 -13.27 -16.66 8.18
N GLU A 89 -12.60 -15.85 8.99
CA GLU A 89 -13.23 -15.06 10.04
C GLU A 89 -13.62 -13.66 9.56
N LEU A 90 -14.69 -13.08 10.11
CA LEU A 90 -15.13 -11.71 9.77
C LEU A 90 -14.02 -10.66 10.00
N SER A 91 -13.18 -10.86 11.01
CA SER A 91 -12.01 -10.04 11.33
C SER A 91 -11.02 -9.96 10.16
N HIS A 92 -10.89 -11.02 9.35
CA HIS A 92 -10.00 -11.04 8.19
C HIS A 92 -10.51 -10.16 7.04
N TYR A 93 -11.83 -9.87 7.01
CA TYR A 93 -12.45 -9.03 5.99
C TYR A 93 -12.51 -7.56 6.40
N LEU A 94 -12.62 -7.27 7.69
CA LEU A 94 -12.82 -5.91 8.17
C LEU A 94 -11.51 -5.12 8.16
N LEU A 95 -11.44 -4.06 7.37
CA LEU A 95 -10.29 -3.18 7.28
C LEU A 95 -10.67 -1.72 7.61
N PRO A 96 -10.30 -1.22 8.80
CA PRO A 96 -10.33 0.21 9.07
C PRO A 96 -9.16 0.90 8.37
N GLY A 97 -9.43 2.02 7.71
CA GLY A 97 -8.43 2.84 7.04
C GLY A 97 -8.38 4.26 7.60
N LEU A 98 -7.18 4.84 7.58
CA LEU A 98 -6.93 6.25 7.83
C LEU A 98 -6.12 6.76 6.64
N LEU A 99 -6.73 7.63 5.85
CA LEU A 99 -6.08 8.26 4.70
C LEU A 99 -5.76 9.70 5.08
N VAL A 100 -4.52 10.07 4.80
CA VAL A 100 -4.00 11.40 5.10
C VAL A 100 -3.37 11.94 3.84
N ASP A 101 -3.90 13.07 3.39
CA ASP A 101 -3.35 13.85 2.30
C ASP A 101 -2.88 15.18 2.89
N ILE A 102 -1.62 15.54 2.69
CA ILE A 102 -1.03 16.82 3.13
C ILE A 102 -0.15 17.31 2.00
N SER A 103 -0.21 18.60 1.67
CA SER A 103 0.75 19.21 0.76
C SER A 103 1.23 20.57 1.23
N TYR A 104 2.45 20.92 0.83
CA TYR A 104 3.04 22.23 1.08
C TYR A 104 4.30 22.42 0.22
N LYS A 105 4.39 23.53 -0.53
CA LYS A 105 5.58 23.92 -1.31
C LYS A 105 6.14 22.81 -2.22
N GLY A 106 5.25 22.12 -2.92
CA GLY A 106 5.56 21.02 -3.82
C GLY A 106 5.77 19.68 -3.13
N PHE A 107 5.94 19.63 -1.81
CA PHE A 107 5.91 18.37 -1.05
C PHE A 107 4.48 17.89 -0.87
N TYR A 108 4.29 16.59 -0.91
CA TYR A 108 3.03 15.97 -0.55
C TYR A 108 3.22 14.64 0.16
N LEU A 109 2.35 14.38 1.12
CA LEU A 109 2.02 13.05 1.60
C LEU A 109 0.64 12.75 1.03
N GLN A 110 0.47 11.62 0.36
CA GLN A 110 -0.80 11.25 -0.22
C GLN A 110 -1.10 9.79 0.03
N THR A 111 -2.35 9.47 0.36
CA THR A 111 -2.83 8.11 0.46
C THR A 111 -3.68 7.78 -0.76
N ASN A 112 -3.44 6.64 -1.39
CA ASN A 112 -4.25 6.21 -2.53
C ASN A 112 -5.67 5.86 -2.07
N GLN A 113 -6.62 6.76 -2.35
CA GLN A 113 -8.03 6.62 -1.97
C GLN A 113 -8.72 5.39 -2.54
N ARG A 114 -8.17 4.74 -3.58
CA ARG A 114 -8.72 3.49 -4.15
C ARG A 114 -8.11 2.23 -3.56
N ARG A 115 -7.13 2.37 -2.67
CA ARG A 115 -6.47 1.29 -1.97
C ARG A 115 -6.65 1.53 -0.48
N SER A 116 -7.70 0.94 0.07
CA SER A 116 -7.87 0.86 1.53
C SER A 116 -6.76 -0.06 2.06
N HIS A 117 -5.67 0.52 2.55
CA HIS A 117 -4.60 -0.20 3.24
C HIS A 117 -4.19 0.63 4.45
N VAL A 118 -3.86 -0.05 5.56
CA VAL A 118 -3.27 0.59 6.74
C VAL A 118 -2.02 1.37 6.33
N LEU A 119 -1.93 2.60 6.85
CA LEU A 119 -0.94 3.71 6.76
C LEU A 119 0.41 3.52 6.03
N LEU A 120 0.95 2.32 5.88
CA LEU A 120 2.23 2.03 5.22
C LEU A 120 2.08 1.51 3.78
N GLY A 121 0.94 0.95 3.39
CA GLY A 121 0.78 0.35 2.06
C GLY A 121 0.18 1.23 0.97
N GLY A 122 -0.62 2.22 1.36
CA GLY A 122 -1.29 3.14 0.44
C GLY A 122 -0.68 4.54 0.40
N THR A 123 0.23 4.85 1.31
CA THR A 123 0.78 6.20 1.50
C THR A 123 2.07 6.39 0.72
N GLU A 124 2.17 7.51 0.03
CA GLU A 124 3.36 7.94 -0.70
C GLU A 124 3.78 9.34 -0.25
N LEU A 125 5.08 9.52 -0.08
CA LEU A 125 5.71 10.82 0.14
C LEU A 125 6.31 11.26 -1.20
N GLY A 126 6.00 12.46 -1.66
CA GLY A 126 6.48 12.95 -2.94
C GLY A 126 6.85 14.43 -2.94
N TYR A 127 7.55 14.80 -4.00
CA TYR A 127 7.90 16.17 -4.32
C TYR A 127 7.74 16.42 -5.81
N GLN A 128 6.99 17.47 -6.17
CA GLN A 128 6.77 17.87 -7.56
C GLN A 128 8.02 18.52 -8.14
N LEU A 129 8.64 17.88 -9.14
CA LEU A 129 9.85 18.39 -9.78
C LEU A 129 9.51 19.35 -10.92
N LEU A 130 8.60 18.93 -11.80
CA LEU A 130 8.17 19.66 -12.99
C LEU A 130 6.67 19.49 -13.16
N ILE A 131 5.98 20.59 -13.41
CA ILE A 131 4.53 20.63 -13.60
C ILE A 131 4.26 21.40 -14.88
N GLU A 132 3.63 20.73 -15.84
CA GLU A 132 3.19 21.31 -17.10
C GLU A 132 1.66 21.19 -17.22
N ASN A 133 1.10 21.66 -18.33
CA ASN A 133 -0.36 21.71 -18.49
C ASN A 133 -1.04 20.33 -18.43
N ASP A 134 -0.39 19.28 -18.93
CA ASP A 134 -0.97 17.96 -19.12
C ASP A 134 -0.04 16.82 -18.68
N TRP A 135 1.10 17.13 -18.07
CA TRP A 135 2.00 16.14 -17.47
C TRP A 135 2.78 16.71 -16.29
N GLN A 136 3.27 15.82 -15.42
CA GLN A 136 4.19 16.18 -14.35
C GLN A 136 5.25 15.10 -14.14
N LEU A 137 6.35 15.49 -13.49
CA LEU A 137 7.37 14.60 -12.96
C LEU A 137 7.48 14.81 -11.46
N ASP A 138 7.46 13.70 -10.72
CA ASP A 138 7.59 13.69 -9.28
C ASP A 138 8.76 12.81 -8.85
N LEU A 139 9.40 13.18 -7.75
CA LEU A 139 10.22 12.24 -6.96
C LEU A 139 9.36 11.70 -5.84
N ILE A 140 9.23 10.38 -5.71
CA ILE A 140 8.37 9.74 -4.71
C ILE A 140 9.09 8.65 -3.91
N LEU A 141 8.61 8.42 -2.70
CA LEU A 141 8.91 7.26 -1.85
C LEU A 141 7.60 6.57 -1.52
N LYS A 142 7.48 5.27 -1.81
CA LYS A 142 6.31 4.45 -1.45
C LYS A 142 6.68 3.00 -1.19
N ALA A 143 5.81 2.28 -0.48
CA ALA A 143 5.89 0.82 -0.41
C ALA A 143 5.41 0.21 -1.74
N TYR A 144 6.16 -0.74 -2.28
CA TYR A 144 5.83 -1.47 -3.51
C TYR A 144 5.39 -2.91 -3.27
N MET A 145 5.91 -3.53 -2.20
CA MET A 145 5.54 -4.88 -1.78
C MET A 145 5.38 -4.91 -0.26
N GLN A 146 4.31 -5.54 0.22
CA GLN A 146 4.09 -5.72 1.64
C GLN A 146 4.94 -6.85 2.18
N GLY A 147 5.54 -6.63 3.34
CA GLY A 147 6.16 -7.67 4.13
C GLY A 147 5.14 -8.66 4.69
N TYR A 148 5.60 -9.81 5.13
CA TYR A 148 4.79 -10.77 5.89
C TYR A 148 5.62 -11.50 6.94
N ASP A 149 5.01 -11.73 8.09
CA ASP A 149 5.56 -12.58 9.15
C ASP A 149 4.74 -13.88 9.21
N SER A 150 5.40 -15.01 9.06
CA SER A 150 4.75 -16.33 8.95
C SER A 150 3.97 -16.68 10.22
N GLN A 151 4.50 -16.34 11.39
CA GLN A 151 3.82 -16.60 12.66
C GLN A 151 2.57 -15.74 12.82
N SER A 152 2.64 -14.46 12.45
CA SER A 152 1.49 -13.55 12.48
C SER A 152 0.39 -13.97 11.49
N LEU A 153 0.76 -14.48 10.32
CA LEU A 153 -0.19 -15.05 9.36
C LEU A 153 -0.90 -16.28 9.93
N ILE A 154 -0.17 -17.17 10.61
CA ILE A 154 -0.75 -18.35 11.27
C ILE A 154 -1.70 -17.94 12.41
N ASP A 155 -1.26 -17.02 13.27
CA ASP A 155 -1.99 -16.67 14.50
C ASP A 155 -3.22 -15.79 14.23
N TYR A 156 -3.18 -14.94 13.19
CA TYR A 156 -4.19 -13.89 12.96
C TYR A 156 -4.65 -13.73 11.50
N GLY A 157 -3.98 -14.35 10.54
CA GLY A 157 -4.22 -14.15 9.11
C GLY A 157 -4.88 -15.33 8.39
N GLY A 158 -5.27 -16.38 9.12
CA GLY A 158 -5.80 -17.61 8.52
C GLY A 158 -4.74 -18.46 7.79
N GLY A 159 -3.49 -18.36 8.23
CA GLY A 159 -2.36 -19.10 7.67
C GLY A 159 -2.28 -20.55 8.16
N ASP A 160 -2.07 -21.50 7.25
CA ASP A 160 -1.84 -22.91 7.55
C ASP A 160 -0.45 -23.11 8.17
N PRO A 161 -0.36 -23.60 9.43
CA PRO A 161 0.92 -23.89 10.08
C PRO A 161 1.78 -24.89 9.31
N GLU A 162 1.20 -25.86 8.60
CA GLU A 162 1.95 -26.88 7.86
C GLU A 162 2.71 -26.28 6.66
N LEU A 163 2.19 -25.21 6.07
CA LEU A 163 2.75 -24.55 4.89
C LEU A 163 3.68 -23.39 5.25
N LEU A 164 3.33 -22.62 6.29
CA LEU A 164 4.00 -21.35 6.59
C LEU A 164 5.05 -21.45 7.70
N SER A 165 4.98 -22.47 8.57
CA SER A 165 5.94 -22.60 9.67
C SER A 165 7.39 -22.68 9.17
N GLY A 166 8.28 -22.03 9.91
CA GLY A 166 9.71 -21.97 9.59
C GLY A 166 10.09 -21.04 8.44
N LEU A 167 9.14 -20.32 7.81
CA LEU A 167 9.50 -19.21 6.92
C LEU A 167 10.02 -18.04 7.74
N LYS A 168 11.12 -17.44 7.27
CA LYS A 168 11.61 -16.18 7.82
C LYS A 168 10.63 -15.05 7.52
N GLU A 169 10.68 -14.02 8.35
CA GLU A 169 9.96 -12.78 8.12
C GLU A 169 10.46 -12.12 6.82
N ARG A 170 9.52 -11.58 6.04
CA ARG A 170 9.79 -10.75 4.86
C ARG A 170 9.45 -9.31 5.21
N GLU A 171 10.40 -8.42 5.08
CA GLU A 171 10.21 -6.99 5.30
C GLU A 171 9.49 -6.32 4.12
N VAL A 172 9.01 -5.10 4.33
CA VAL A 172 8.39 -4.27 3.29
C VAL A 172 9.42 -3.80 2.26
N THR A 173 9.10 -3.84 0.98
CA THR A 173 9.91 -3.17 -0.06
C THR A 173 9.50 -1.72 -0.18
N ILE A 174 10.39 -0.82 0.22
CA ILE A 174 10.23 0.62 0.01
C ILE A 174 11.06 1.03 -1.21
N GLY A 175 10.47 1.79 -2.12
CA GLY A 175 11.13 2.23 -3.34
C GLY A 175 11.16 3.74 -3.47
N ALA A 176 12.31 4.27 -3.90
CA ALA A 176 12.42 5.62 -4.40
C ALA A 176 12.23 5.63 -5.91
N ALA A 177 11.34 6.49 -6.42
CA ALA A 177 10.98 6.49 -7.82
C ALA A 177 10.90 7.89 -8.41
N VAL A 178 11.24 7.98 -9.70
CA VAL A 178 10.78 9.08 -10.53
C VAL A 178 9.46 8.65 -11.16
N ARG A 179 8.40 9.40 -10.88
CA ARG A 179 7.07 9.17 -11.46
C ARG A 179 6.83 10.15 -12.58
N TYR A 180 6.47 9.62 -13.74
CA TYR A 180 5.87 10.38 -14.84
C TYR A 180 4.37 10.21 -14.81
N SER A 181 3.64 11.32 -14.76
CA SER A 181 2.18 11.34 -14.81
C SER A 181 1.70 12.14 -16.01
N ARG A 182 0.81 11.56 -16.81
CA ARG A 182 0.20 12.18 -17.99
C ARG A 182 -1.31 12.23 -17.83
N TYR A 183 -1.87 13.43 -17.95
CA TYR A 183 -3.29 13.70 -17.81
C TYR A 183 -3.94 13.81 -19.19
N PHE A 184 -5.13 13.24 -19.30
CA PHE A 184 -6.02 13.29 -20.45
C PHE A 184 -7.39 13.80 -19.99
N GLU A 185 -8.33 13.98 -20.90
CA GLU A 185 -9.64 14.57 -20.58
C GLU A 185 -10.43 13.79 -19.50
N ASP A 186 -10.30 12.48 -19.44
CA ASP A 186 -10.96 11.66 -18.42
C ASP A 186 -10.02 10.54 -17.96
N ALA A 187 -8.70 10.72 -18.12
CA ALA A 187 -7.76 9.65 -17.81
C ALA A 187 -6.43 10.15 -17.26
N LEU A 188 -5.79 9.26 -16.51
CA LEU A 188 -4.45 9.44 -15.97
C LEU A 188 -3.61 8.21 -16.32
N PHE A 189 -2.44 8.44 -16.91
CA PHE A 189 -1.39 7.45 -17.02
C PHE A 189 -0.26 7.80 -16.04
N ARG A 190 0.19 6.82 -15.25
CA ARG A 190 1.36 6.91 -14.38
C ARG A 190 2.39 5.86 -14.75
N LEU A 191 3.65 6.24 -14.70
CA LEU A 191 4.80 5.37 -14.83
C LEU A 191 5.83 5.70 -13.76
N ASP A 192 6.08 4.75 -12.88
CA ASP A 192 7.09 4.84 -11.84
C ASP A 192 8.31 4.04 -12.28
N PHE A 193 9.47 4.70 -12.31
CA PHE A 193 10.76 4.04 -12.44
C PHE A 193 11.46 4.11 -11.09
N ALA A 194 11.55 2.97 -10.40
CA ALA A 194 11.94 2.91 -9.00
C ALA A 194 13.12 1.96 -8.76
N TYR A 195 13.90 2.28 -7.74
CA TYR A 195 14.78 1.33 -7.08
C TYR A 195 14.20 0.98 -5.72
N GLY A 196 13.80 -0.28 -5.57
CA GLY A 196 13.25 -0.86 -4.36
C GLY A 196 14.34 -1.41 -3.45
N SER A 197 14.08 -1.33 -2.16
CA SER A 197 14.92 -1.84 -1.09
C SER A 197 14.03 -2.61 -0.11
N SER A 198 14.38 -3.86 0.18
CA SER A 198 13.73 -4.72 1.15
C SER A 198 14.66 -4.95 2.35
N GLY A 199 14.45 -6.03 3.11
CA GLY A 199 15.35 -6.48 4.17
C GLY A 199 16.56 -7.27 3.65
N GLU A 200 17.12 -8.12 4.49
CA GLU A 200 18.30 -8.94 4.21
C GLU A 200 17.94 -10.37 3.77
N ASP A 201 18.72 -10.95 2.85
CA ASP A 201 18.58 -12.33 2.38
C ASP A 201 19.19 -13.36 3.36
N GLU A 202 19.19 -14.65 3.01
CA GLU A 202 19.77 -15.70 3.87
C GLU A 202 21.28 -15.55 4.15
N ASN A 203 21.98 -14.73 3.37
CA ASN A 203 23.41 -14.47 3.48
C ASN A 203 23.70 -13.12 4.15
N GLU A 204 22.71 -12.50 4.78
CA GLU A 204 22.79 -11.16 5.39
C GLU A 204 23.11 -10.05 4.36
N ASN A 205 22.81 -10.29 3.07
CA ASN A 205 22.95 -9.27 2.04
C ASN A 205 21.66 -8.49 1.88
N HIS A 206 21.81 -7.17 1.73
CA HIS A 206 20.70 -6.28 1.48
C HIS A 206 20.03 -6.57 0.14
N VAL A 207 18.71 -6.80 0.15
CA VAL A 207 17.93 -7.03 -1.06
C VAL A 207 17.47 -5.70 -1.65
N GLY A 208 17.80 -5.48 -2.92
CA GLY A 208 17.27 -4.34 -3.67
C GLY A 208 17.22 -4.63 -5.15
N GLY A 209 16.49 -3.80 -5.88
CA GLY A 209 16.42 -3.94 -7.32
C GLY A 209 15.43 -3.02 -8.02
N LEU A 210 15.35 -3.17 -9.34
CA LEU A 210 14.52 -2.31 -10.17
C LEU A 210 13.04 -2.71 -10.08
N ILE A 211 12.19 -1.70 -9.98
CA ILE A 211 10.75 -1.82 -10.07
C ILE A 211 10.25 -0.83 -11.12
N ILE A 212 9.43 -1.31 -12.06
CA ILE A 212 8.76 -0.46 -13.04
C ILE A 212 7.27 -0.68 -12.87
N ASP A 213 6.53 0.35 -12.48
CA ASP A 213 5.10 0.25 -12.20
C ASP A 213 4.34 1.22 -13.10
N SER A 214 3.45 0.70 -13.94
CA SER A 214 2.65 1.50 -14.85
C SER A 214 1.16 1.28 -14.60
N PHE A 215 0.39 2.37 -14.63
CA PHE A 215 -1.04 2.30 -14.38
C PHE A 215 -1.78 3.36 -15.21
N TYR A 216 -2.80 2.92 -15.94
CA TYR A 216 -3.75 3.76 -16.64
C TYR A 216 -5.09 3.70 -15.91
N SER A 217 -5.73 4.85 -15.72
CA SER A 217 -7.01 4.99 -15.06
C SER A 217 -7.92 5.91 -15.88
N TYR A 218 -9.06 5.40 -16.32
CA TYR A 218 -10.11 6.17 -17.00
C TYR A 218 -11.29 6.42 -16.03
N LEU A 219 -11.74 7.66 -15.91
CA LEU A 219 -12.91 8.07 -15.15
C LEU A 219 -14.13 8.11 -16.08
N LEU A 220 -15.15 7.35 -15.72
CA LEU A 220 -16.46 7.36 -16.35
C LEU A 220 -17.48 7.94 -15.35
N PRO A 221 -17.80 9.23 -15.43
CA PRO A 221 -18.84 9.81 -14.61
C PRO A 221 -20.22 9.34 -15.11
N TYR A 222 -21.01 8.70 -14.23
CA TYR A 222 -22.36 8.23 -14.55
C TYR A 222 -23.35 8.59 -13.44
N LYS A 223 -24.14 9.64 -13.68
CA LYS A 223 -25.01 10.26 -12.66
C LYS A 223 -24.18 10.73 -11.47
N ASN A 224 -24.41 10.16 -10.29
CA ASN A 224 -23.65 10.44 -9.07
C ASN A 224 -22.57 9.38 -8.81
N TRP A 225 -22.29 8.50 -9.77
CA TRP A 225 -21.21 7.53 -9.66
C TRP A 225 -19.97 8.02 -10.39
N ASP A 226 -18.85 8.00 -9.68
CA ASP A 226 -17.52 8.11 -10.28
C ASP A 226 -16.97 6.70 -10.43
N ILE A 227 -16.94 6.21 -11.68
CA ILE A 227 -16.49 4.85 -12.00
C ILE A 227 -15.11 4.94 -12.63
N TYR A 228 -14.12 4.31 -12.03
CA TYR A 228 -12.76 4.24 -12.52
C TYR A 228 -12.47 2.88 -13.12
N LEU A 229 -12.04 2.88 -14.38
CA LEU A 229 -11.56 1.70 -15.09
C LEU A 229 -10.04 1.78 -15.16
N GLY A 230 -9.38 0.84 -14.48
CA GLY A 230 -7.93 0.81 -14.33
C GLY A 230 -7.31 -0.38 -15.03
N ALA A 231 -6.11 -0.20 -15.57
CA ALA A 231 -5.25 -1.28 -16.02
C ALA A 231 -3.79 -0.96 -15.73
N GLY A 232 -3.00 -1.94 -15.32
CA GLY A 232 -1.60 -1.72 -14.99
C GLY A 232 -0.70 -2.90 -15.31
N LEU A 233 0.58 -2.61 -15.41
CA LEU A 233 1.64 -3.57 -15.58
C LEU A 233 2.81 -3.17 -14.69
N SER A 234 3.23 -4.10 -13.84
CA SER A 234 4.34 -3.92 -12.90
C SER A 234 5.42 -4.98 -13.17
N TYR A 235 6.67 -4.56 -13.28
CA TYR A 235 7.84 -5.41 -13.34
C TYR A 235 8.65 -5.28 -12.05
N PHE A 236 9.11 -6.42 -11.54
CA PHE A 236 9.96 -6.50 -10.37
C PHE A 236 11.19 -7.33 -10.69
N SER A 237 12.37 -6.81 -10.35
CA SER A 237 13.64 -7.54 -10.49
C SER A 237 13.66 -8.86 -9.73
N GLN A 238 14.52 -9.77 -10.18
CA GLN A 238 14.68 -11.11 -9.62
C GLN A 238 14.92 -11.10 -8.11
N ASP A 239 15.85 -10.29 -7.61
CA ASP A 239 16.22 -10.30 -6.19
C ASP A 239 15.03 -9.94 -5.28
N ILE A 240 14.21 -8.98 -5.72
CA ILE A 240 12.98 -8.60 -5.03
C ILE A 240 11.98 -9.76 -5.02
N ILE A 241 11.70 -10.38 -6.17
CA ILE A 241 10.74 -11.49 -6.22
C ILE A 241 11.25 -12.71 -5.45
N ASN A 242 12.52 -13.05 -5.59
CA ASN A 242 13.15 -14.13 -4.84
C ASN A 242 13.07 -13.91 -3.33
N TYR A 243 13.18 -12.68 -2.86
CA TYR A 243 13.00 -12.37 -1.45
C TYR A 243 11.61 -12.75 -0.94
N TYR A 244 10.54 -12.54 -1.72
CA TYR A 244 9.18 -12.83 -1.25
C TYR A 244 8.67 -14.25 -1.50
N ILE A 245 9.11 -14.91 -2.56
CA ILE A 245 8.59 -16.24 -2.93
C ILE A 245 9.69 -17.29 -3.13
N GLY A 246 10.94 -16.94 -2.86
CA GLY A 246 12.04 -17.88 -2.77
C GLY A 246 12.00 -18.69 -1.47
N VAL A 247 12.61 -19.87 -1.51
CA VAL A 247 12.79 -20.75 -0.35
C VAL A 247 14.27 -20.99 -0.18
N SER A 248 14.83 -20.44 0.89
CA SER A 248 16.24 -20.60 1.24
C SER A 248 16.53 -21.99 1.84
N PRO A 249 17.80 -22.49 1.82
CA PRO A 249 18.14 -23.83 2.29
C PRO A 249 17.69 -24.15 3.73
N ASP A 250 17.64 -23.16 4.60
CA ASP A 250 17.20 -23.30 5.98
C ASP A 250 15.68 -23.20 6.17
N GLU A 251 14.95 -22.86 5.11
CA GLU A 251 13.48 -22.90 5.04
C GLU A 251 12.95 -24.18 4.37
N VAL A 252 13.83 -25.08 3.92
CA VAL A 252 13.42 -26.29 3.19
C VAL A 252 12.69 -27.29 4.08
N LEU A 253 11.56 -27.79 3.58
CA LEU A 253 10.79 -28.89 4.14
C LEU A 253 10.50 -29.93 3.06
N ALA A 254 10.04 -31.13 3.45
CA ALA A 254 9.65 -32.16 2.48
C ALA A 254 8.52 -31.72 1.53
N THR A 255 7.66 -30.81 1.99
CA THR A 255 6.54 -30.21 1.25
C THR A 255 6.89 -28.86 0.61
N ARG A 256 8.05 -28.28 0.95
CA ARG A 256 8.52 -26.97 0.48
C ARG A 256 10.00 -27.07 0.08
N PRO A 257 10.31 -27.55 -1.13
CA PRO A 257 11.69 -27.66 -1.60
C PRO A 257 12.32 -26.27 -1.78
N GLU A 258 13.65 -26.24 -1.82
CA GLU A 258 14.41 -25.04 -2.16
C GLU A 258 13.97 -24.50 -3.52
N TYR A 259 13.86 -23.17 -3.63
CA TYR A 259 13.37 -22.53 -4.84
C TYR A 259 13.98 -21.14 -4.96
N GLN A 260 14.56 -20.86 -6.14
CA GLN A 260 15.05 -19.53 -6.50
C GLN A 260 14.11 -18.93 -7.55
N ALA A 261 13.48 -17.81 -7.21
CA ALA A 261 12.57 -17.14 -8.11
C ALA A 261 13.31 -16.32 -9.17
N GLU A 262 12.68 -16.15 -10.33
CA GLU A 262 13.11 -15.22 -11.39
C GLU A 262 12.40 -13.87 -11.27
N ALA A 263 12.78 -12.90 -12.10
CA ALA A 263 12.09 -11.61 -12.19
C ALA A 263 10.59 -11.76 -12.53
N GLY A 264 9.74 -10.93 -11.93
CA GLY A 264 8.29 -11.09 -11.98
C GLY A 264 7.60 -9.99 -12.78
N LEU A 265 6.51 -10.37 -13.46
CA LEU A 265 5.56 -9.44 -14.07
C LEU A 265 4.18 -9.62 -13.45
N ARG A 266 3.52 -8.50 -13.15
CA ARG A 266 2.13 -8.46 -12.69
C ARG A 266 1.32 -7.59 -13.63
N ALA A 267 0.29 -8.16 -14.24
CA ALA A 267 -0.74 -7.40 -14.94
C ALA A 267 -1.96 -7.25 -14.03
N GLN A 268 -2.58 -6.07 -14.02
CA GLN A 268 -3.77 -5.82 -13.20
C GLN A 268 -4.86 -5.12 -14.01
N ALA A 269 -6.11 -5.45 -13.73
CA ALA A 269 -7.30 -4.75 -14.20
C ALA A 269 -8.18 -4.40 -13.00
N GLU A 270 -8.74 -3.20 -13.00
CA GLU A 270 -9.47 -2.65 -11.86
C GLU A 270 -10.77 -2.00 -12.35
N VAL A 271 -11.84 -2.23 -11.61
CA VAL A 271 -13.05 -1.42 -11.66
C VAL A 271 -13.30 -0.93 -10.25
N TYR A 272 -13.24 0.37 -10.03
CA TYR A 272 -13.53 1.01 -8.75
C TYR A 272 -14.67 2.00 -8.95
N ALA A 273 -15.59 2.09 -8.00
CA ALA A 273 -16.72 2.99 -8.08
C ALA A 273 -16.96 3.67 -6.74
N GLN A 274 -17.25 4.97 -6.78
CA GLN A 274 -17.56 5.77 -5.61
C GLN A 274 -18.88 6.50 -5.82
N TYR A 275 -19.65 6.63 -4.73
CA TYR A 275 -20.94 7.31 -4.71
C TYR A 275 -21.03 8.21 -3.47
N PRO A 276 -21.24 9.52 -3.63
CA PRO A 276 -21.46 10.42 -2.49
C PRO A 276 -22.85 10.16 -1.89
N VAL A 277 -22.87 9.72 -0.63
CA VAL A 277 -24.09 9.46 0.13
C VAL A 277 -24.59 10.75 0.78
N SER A 278 -23.68 11.59 1.26
CA SER A 278 -23.92 12.94 1.77
C SER A 278 -22.69 13.83 1.53
N GLU A 279 -22.68 15.03 2.08
CA GLU A 279 -21.55 15.97 1.95
C GLU A 279 -20.23 15.40 2.51
N SER A 280 -20.31 14.62 3.60
CA SER A 280 -19.12 14.06 4.27
C SER A 280 -18.97 12.55 4.13
N TRP A 281 -20.02 11.84 3.68
CA TRP A 281 -20.00 10.38 3.54
C TRP A 281 -19.99 9.98 2.08
N SER A 282 -19.05 9.10 1.72
CA SER A 282 -19.07 8.42 0.43
C SER A 282 -19.05 6.91 0.62
N PHE A 283 -19.77 6.22 -0.26
CA PHE A 283 -19.72 4.78 -0.41
C PHE A 283 -18.73 4.45 -1.51
N HIS A 284 -17.97 3.36 -1.36
CA HIS A 284 -17.09 2.88 -2.40
C HIS A 284 -17.12 1.36 -2.53
N THR A 285 -16.83 0.89 -3.72
CA THR A 285 -16.64 -0.52 -4.02
C THR A 285 -15.62 -0.69 -5.12
N GLY A 286 -14.94 -1.82 -5.15
CA GLY A 286 -13.97 -2.10 -6.20
C GLY A 286 -13.75 -3.59 -6.40
N ILE A 287 -13.35 -3.94 -7.61
CA ILE A 287 -12.89 -5.26 -8.00
C ILE A 287 -11.54 -5.08 -8.68
N THR A 288 -10.52 -5.77 -8.19
CA THR A 288 -9.19 -5.79 -8.82
C THR A 288 -8.83 -7.22 -9.15
N HIS A 289 -8.57 -7.50 -10.42
CA HIS A 289 -8.06 -8.79 -10.88
C HIS A 289 -6.59 -8.63 -11.25
N SER A 290 -5.72 -9.40 -10.60
CA SER A 290 -4.28 -9.40 -10.87
C SER A 290 -3.84 -10.77 -11.39
N TYR A 291 -2.98 -10.75 -12.39
CA TYR A 291 -2.34 -11.92 -12.99
C TYR A 291 -0.82 -11.77 -12.88
N PHE A 292 -0.15 -12.83 -12.43
CA PHE A 292 1.28 -12.91 -12.23
C PHE A 292 1.93 -13.83 -13.27
N SER A 293 3.16 -13.52 -13.63
CA SER A 293 3.96 -14.34 -14.55
C SER A 293 4.13 -15.78 -14.05
N LYS A 294 4.30 -16.72 -14.98
CA LYS A 294 4.29 -18.16 -14.66
C LYS A 294 5.36 -18.58 -13.66
N ASN A 295 6.54 -17.96 -13.71
CA ASN A 295 7.60 -18.18 -12.73
C ASN A 295 7.16 -17.90 -11.30
N VAL A 296 6.21 -16.99 -11.06
CA VAL A 296 5.65 -16.77 -9.71
C VAL A 296 4.90 -18.01 -9.23
N LYS A 297 4.17 -18.70 -10.12
CA LYS A 297 3.43 -19.93 -9.79
C LYS A 297 4.33 -21.15 -9.54
N ASP A 298 5.53 -21.13 -10.10
CA ASP A 298 6.48 -22.24 -9.97
C ASP A 298 7.08 -22.32 -8.56
N SER A 299 6.94 -21.25 -7.75
CA SER A 299 7.31 -21.27 -6.34
C SER A 299 6.45 -22.24 -5.54
N PRO A 300 7.05 -23.07 -4.66
CA PRO A 300 6.31 -23.96 -3.76
C PRO A 300 5.51 -23.19 -2.70
N LEU A 301 5.74 -21.88 -2.56
CA LEU A 301 4.97 -21.00 -1.68
C LEU A 301 3.69 -20.46 -2.34
N VAL A 302 3.48 -20.69 -3.63
CA VAL A 302 2.42 -20.01 -4.39
C VAL A 302 1.35 -21.00 -4.88
N ASP A 303 0.09 -20.78 -4.51
CA ASP A 303 -1.04 -21.61 -4.95
C ASP A 303 -1.71 -21.09 -6.24
N THR A 304 -1.64 -19.79 -6.52
CA THR A 304 -2.25 -19.25 -7.72
C THR A 304 -1.42 -18.10 -8.28
N ASN A 305 -1.44 -17.96 -9.61
CA ASN A 305 -0.90 -16.78 -10.29
C ASN A 305 -1.97 -15.77 -10.65
N GLN A 306 -3.17 -15.92 -10.12
CA GLN A 306 -4.24 -14.95 -10.31
C GLN A 306 -5.03 -14.77 -9.02
N VAL A 307 -5.34 -13.52 -8.71
CA VAL A 307 -6.12 -13.14 -7.53
C VAL A 307 -7.17 -12.12 -7.92
N THR A 308 -8.35 -12.24 -7.33
CA THR A 308 -9.44 -11.28 -7.50
C THR A 308 -9.80 -10.73 -6.14
N GLN A 309 -9.45 -9.46 -5.93
CA GLN A 309 -9.80 -8.72 -4.74
C GLN A 309 -11.15 -8.02 -4.95
N VAL A 310 -11.96 -7.98 -3.91
CA VAL A 310 -13.23 -7.25 -3.88
C VAL A 310 -13.29 -6.41 -2.62
N THR A 311 -13.61 -5.13 -2.77
CA THR A 311 -13.74 -4.17 -1.67
C THR A 311 -15.13 -3.56 -1.66
N LEU A 312 -15.66 -3.34 -0.47
CA LEU A 312 -16.92 -2.65 -0.21
C LEU A 312 -16.76 -1.84 1.07
N GLY A 313 -16.98 -0.53 1.03
CA GLY A 313 -16.76 0.29 2.22
C GLY A 313 -17.44 1.64 2.18
N VAL A 314 -17.24 2.37 3.27
CA VAL A 314 -17.66 3.76 3.42
C VAL A 314 -16.50 4.60 3.91
N MET A 315 -16.44 5.82 3.42
CA MET A 315 -15.46 6.81 3.78
C MET A 315 -16.14 8.04 4.36
N TYR A 316 -15.58 8.57 5.44
CA TYR A 316 -15.95 9.83 6.05
C TYR A 316 -14.82 10.85 5.84
N VAL A 317 -15.12 11.94 5.16
CA VAL A 317 -14.20 13.05 4.90
C VAL A 317 -14.43 14.14 5.94
N PHE A 318 -13.34 14.60 6.58
CA PHE A 318 -13.34 15.77 7.48
C PHE A 318 -13.12 17.08 6.73
#